data_AF-A0A382EHL5-F1
#
_entry.id   AF-A0A382EHL5-F1
#
_cell.length_a   1.000
_cell.length_b   1.000
_cell.length_c   1.000
_cell.angle_alpha   90.00
_cell.angle_beta   90.00
_cell.angle_gamma   90.00
#
_symmetry.space_group_name_H-M   'P 1'
#
loop_
_entity.id
_entity.type
_entity.pdbx_description
1 polymer ?
#
loop_
_entity_poly.entity_id
_entity_poly.type
_entity_poly.pdbx_seq_one_letter_code
_entity_poly.pdbx_strand_id
1 'polypeptide(L)' 'MTGLGSEGERILQKKVGSENKASAFYDKQMLDYLNPYMREFILKQEMVFIATADSKGECDCSFRAGKQGFVRVLNEKTLL' A
#
# COMPACT_ATOMS: atom_id res chain seq x y z
N MET A 1 12.88 -2.29 13.15
CA MET A 1 12.82 -2.25 11.67
C MET A 1 13.32 -0.88 11.24
N THR A 2 14.56 -0.78 10.77
CA THR A 2 15.10 0.50 10.25
C THR A 2 14.88 0.55 8.74
N GLY A 3 14.07 1.51 8.28
CA GLY A 3 14.01 1.90 6.86
C GLY A 3 12.70 1.66 6.10
N LEU A 4 11.52 1.81 6.73
CA LEU A 4 10.26 1.88 5.97
C LEU A 4 10.22 3.13 5.06
N GLY A 5 9.42 3.07 4.00
CA GLY A 5 9.35 4.10 2.96
C GLY A 5 10.44 3.97 1.87
N SER A 6 10.33 4.75 0.80
CA SER A 6 11.36 4.79 -0.26
C SER A 6 12.55 5.67 0.13
N GLU A 7 13.68 5.57 -0.57
CA GLU A 7 14.82 6.45 -0.33
C GLU A 7 14.48 7.92 -0.53
N GLY A 8 13.79 8.25 -1.63
CA GLY A 8 13.35 9.61 -1.92
C GLY A 8 12.41 10.16 -0.84
N GLU A 9 11.51 9.31 -0.32
CA GLU A 9 10.63 9.67 0.80
C GLU A 9 11.44 10.03 2.05
N ARG A 10 12.44 9.21 2.41
CA ARG A 10 13.31 9.48 3.57
C ARG A 10 14.13 10.76 3.41
N ILE A 11 14.69 11.01 2.24
CA ILE A 11 15.42 12.25 1.94
C ILE A 11 14.50 13.46 2.14
N LEU A 12 13.27 13.38 1.64
CA LEU A 12 12.30 14.46 1.78
C LEU A 12 11.89 14.66 3.24
N GLN A 13 11.60 13.58 3.98
CA GLN A 13 11.27 13.64 5.40
C GLN A 13 12.35 14.35 6.22
N LYS A 14 13.63 14.05 5.96
CA LYS A 14 14.76 14.74 6.58
C LYS A 14 14.82 16.21 6.17
N LYS A 15 14.63 16.51 4.89
CA LYS A 15 14.66 17.89 4.35
C LYS A 15 13.56 18.77 4.96
N VAL A 16 12.39 18.22 5.27
CA VAL A 16 11.26 18.96 5.85
C VAL A 16 11.08 18.75 7.35
N GLY A 17 11.99 18.02 8.02
CA GLY A 17 11.96 17.77 9.46
C GLY A 17 10.77 16.93 9.95
N SER A 18 10.25 16.01 9.12
CA SER A 18 9.09 15.18 9.44
C SER A 18 9.42 13.75 9.86
N GLU A 19 10.69 13.42 10.10
CA GLU A 19 11.16 12.06 10.43
C GLU A 19 10.43 11.46 11.64
N ASN A 20 10.27 12.24 12.72
CA ASN A 20 9.57 11.77 13.93
C ASN A 20 8.09 11.46 13.67
N LYS A 21 7.43 12.24 12.80
CA LYS A 21 6.03 12.00 12.42
C LYS A 21 5.92 10.74 11.56
N ALA A 22 6.85 10.55 10.63
CA ALA A 22 6.91 9.37 9.79
C ALA A 22 7.14 8.10 10.62
N SER A 23 8.10 8.09 11.54
CA SER A 23 8.33 6.96 12.45
C SER A 23 7.07 6.62 13.25
N ALA A 24 6.43 7.62 13.87
CA ALA A 24 5.22 7.38 14.65
C ALA A 24 4.05 6.85 13.80
N PHE A 25 3.94 7.26 12.52
CA PHE A 25 2.96 6.70 11.59
C PHE A 25 3.25 5.23 11.30
N TYR A 26 4.49 4.89 10.96
CA TYR A 26 4.89 3.52 10.68
C TYR A 26 4.70 2.59 11.89
N ASP A 27 5.00 3.08 13.09
CA ASP A 27 4.91 2.28 14.31
C ASP A 27 3.46 2.07 14.80
N LYS A 28 2.54 2.99 14.49
CA LYS A 28 1.21 3.01 15.10
C LYS A 28 0.04 2.90 14.13
N GLN A 29 0.24 3.22 12.86
CA GLN A 29 -0.84 3.37 11.88
C GLN A 29 -0.66 2.49 10.64
N MET A 30 0.57 2.10 10.30
CA MET A 30 0.81 1.18 9.20
C MET A 30 0.53 -0.26 9.64
N LEU A 31 -0.46 -0.89 9.00
CA LEU A 31 -0.77 -2.30 9.20
C LEU A 31 -0.10 -3.13 8.11
N ASP A 32 0.46 -4.29 8.47
CA ASP A 32 0.97 -5.30 7.53
C ASP A 32 -0.12 -6.30 7.11
N TYR A 33 -1.39 -5.98 7.40
CA TYR A 33 -2.57 -6.77 7.08
C TYR A 33 -3.79 -5.87 6.81
N LEU A 34 -4.78 -6.41 6.12
CA LEU A 34 -6.06 -5.76 5.85
C LEU A 34 -6.96 -5.90 7.07
N ASN A 35 -7.28 -4.78 7.72
CA ASN A 35 -8.28 -4.75 8.78
C ASN A 35 -9.70 -5.04 8.23
N PRO A 36 -10.69 -5.33 9.10
CA PRO A 36 -12.04 -5.69 8.65
C PRO A 36 -12.67 -4.66 7.70
N TYR A 37 -12.53 -3.36 7.99
CA TYR A 37 -13.08 -2.30 7.14
C TYR A 37 -12.43 -2.23 5.75
N MET A 38 -11.12 -2.46 5.67
CA MET A 38 -10.39 -2.52 4.40
C MET A 38 -10.87 -3.70 3.54
N ARG A 39 -11.07 -4.88 4.16
CA ARG A 39 -11.59 -6.05 3.45
C ARG A 39 -12.99 -5.81 2.90
N GLU A 40 -13.88 -5.26 3.72
CA GLU A 40 -15.25 -4.89 3.30
C GLU A 40 -15.27 -3.85 2.18
N PHE A 41 -14.34 -2.89 2.22
CA PHE A 41 -14.19 -1.92 1.15
C PHE A 41 -13.76 -2.58 -0.16
N ILE A 42 -12.71 -3.42 -0.12
CA ILE A 42 -12.16 -4.10 -1.30
C ILE A 42 -13.20 -5.00 -1.97
N LEU A 43 -14.00 -5.76 -1.19
CA LEU A 43 -15.04 -6.65 -1.72
C LEU A 43 -16.15 -5.93 -2.51
N LYS A 44 -16.28 -4.62 -2.36
CA LYS A 44 -17.27 -3.78 -3.07
C LYS A 44 -16.69 -3.10 -4.31
N GLN A 45 -15.37 -3.18 -4.53
CA GLN A 45 -14.74 -2.50 -5.65
C GLN A 45 -14.91 -3.30 -6.95
N GLU A 46 -15.17 -2.56 -8.03
CA GLU A 46 -15.29 -3.08 -9.40
C GLU A 46 -14.10 -2.68 -10.28
N MET A 47 -13.12 -1.97 -9.70
CA MET A 47 -11.91 -1.54 -10.37
C MET A 47 -10.73 -1.42 -9.40
N VAL A 48 -9.53 -1.62 -9.91
CA VAL A 48 -8.26 -1.39 -9.20
C VAL A 48 -7.19 -0.87 -10.16
N PHE A 49 -6.21 -0.17 -9.61
CA PHE A 49 -4.93 0.10 -10.26
C PHE A 49 -3.86 -0.76 -9.58
N ILE A 50 -3.10 -1.52 -10.36
CA ILE A 50 -2.02 -2.36 -9.86
C ILE A 50 -0.72 -1.77 -10.38
N ALA A 51 0.18 -1.40 -9.47
CA ALA A 51 1.51 -0.89 -9.80
C ALA A 51 2.59 -1.90 -9.40
N THR A 52 3.59 -2.07 -10.24
CA THR A 52 4.77 -2.91 -9.98
C THR A 52 6.02 -2.17 -10.45
N ALA A 53 7.17 -2.52 -9.89
CA ALA A 53 8.46 -2.05 -10.35
C ALA A 53 9.35 -3.23 -10.71
N ASP A 54 10.18 -3.07 -11.73
CA ASP A 54 11.24 -4.03 -12.02
C ASP A 54 12.40 -3.92 -11.01
N SER A 55 13.46 -4.72 -11.20
CA SER A 55 14.63 -4.71 -10.33
C SER A 55 15.44 -3.41 -10.38
N LYS A 56 15.21 -2.55 -11.37
CA LYS A 56 15.85 -1.24 -11.52
C LYS A 56 15.01 -0.11 -10.92
N GLY A 57 13.79 -0.41 -10.49
CA GLY A 57 12.85 0.57 -9.93
C GLY A 57 11.98 1.26 -10.98
N GLU A 58 12.03 0.81 -12.24
CA GLU A 58 11.16 1.34 -13.29
C GLU A 58 9.73 0.85 -13.04
N CYS A 59 8.81 1.78 -12.82
CA CYS A 59 7.45 1.50 -12.40
C CYS A 59 6.46 1.51 -13.57
N ASP A 60 5.54 0.54 -13.59
CA ASP A 60 4.35 0.56 -14.45
C ASP A 60 3.08 0.49 -13.58
N CYS A 61 1.96 1.01 -14.11
CA CYS A 61 0.66 0.93 -13.45
C CYS A 61 -0.43 0.57 -14.46
N SER A 62 -1.15 -0.51 -14.16
CA SER A 62 -2.20 -1.05 -15.01
C SER A 62 -3.58 -0.93 -14.35
N PHE A 63 -4.56 -0.48 -15.12
CA PHE A 63 -5.97 -0.50 -14.74
C PHE A 63 -6.57 -1.90 -14.94
N ARG A 64 -7.38 -2.35 -13.97
CA ARG A 64 -8.16 -3.59 -14.05
C ARG A 64 -9.58 -3.33 -13.55
N ALA A 65 -10.58 -3.92 -14.19
CA ALA A 65 -11.97 -3.79 -13.81
C ALA A 65 -12.76 -5.08 -14.07
N GLY A 66 -13.86 -5.24 -13.32
CA GLY A 66 -14.79 -6.36 -13.42
C GLY A 66 -15.98 -6.14 -12.50
N LYS A 67 -16.99 -7.01 -12.57
CA LYS A 67 -18.16 -6.95 -11.68
C LYS A 67 -17.73 -7.11 -10.21
N GLN A 68 -18.58 -6.68 -9.28
CA GLN A 68 -18.38 -6.92 -7.85
C GLN A 68 -17.97 -8.38 -7.57
N GLY A 69 -16.92 -8.57 -6.78
CA GLY A 69 -16.27 -9.87 -6.56
C GLY A 69 -15.14 -10.19 -7.55
N PHE A 70 -14.81 -9.26 -8.47
CA PHE A 70 -13.61 -9.33 -9.31
C PHE A 70 -12.34 -9.44 -8.47
N VAL A 71 -12.24 -8.66 -7.39
CA VAL A 71 -11.21 -8.84 -6.35
C VAL A 71 -11.82 -9.64 -5.21
N ARG A 72 -11.14 -10.72 -4.81
CA ARG A 72 -11.54 -11.58 -3.70
C ARG A 72 -10.55 -11.44 -2.55
N VAL A 73 -11.08 -11.35 -1.34
CA VAL A 73 -10.27 -11.34 -0.11
C VAL A 73 -10.21 -12.76 0.42
N LEU A 74 -9.05 -13.41 0.33
CA LEU A 74 -8.86 -14.79 0.81
C LEU A 74 -8.59 -14.82 2.32
N ASN A 75 -7.81 -13.87 2.81
CA ASN A 75 -7.53 -13.64 4.22
C ASN A 75 -6.98 -12.22 4.42
N GLU A 76 -6.56 -11.88 5.65
CA GLU A 76 -6.03 -10.55 5.98
C GLU A 76 -4.72 -10.17 5.27
N LYS A 77 -4.02 -11.12 4.65
CA LYS A 77 -2.75 -10.90 3.92
C LYS A 77 -2.78 -11.39 2.48
N THR A 78 -3.94 -11.75 1.92
CA THR A 78 -4.01 -12.32 0.56
C THR A 78 -5.28 -11.88 -0.16
N LEU A 79 -5.07 -11.31 -1.36
CA LEU A 79 -6.10 -10.97 -2.34
C LEU A 79 -5.96 -11.88 -3.57
N LEU A 80 -7.06 -12.12 -4.28
CA LEU A 80 -7.11 -12.85 -5.55
C LEU A 80 -7.86 -12.04 -6.61
#